data_AF-K6V8S2-F1
#
_entry.id   AF-K6V8S2-F1
#
_cell.length_a   1.000
_cell.length_b   1.000
_cell.length_c   1.000
_cell.angle_alpha   90.00
_cell.angle_beta   90.00
_cell.angle_gamma   90.00
#
_symmetry.space_group_name_H-M   'P 1'
#
loop_
_entity.id
_entity.type
_entity.pdbx_description
1 polymer ?
#
loop_
_entity_poly.entity_id
_entity_poly.type
_entity_poly.pdbx_seq_one_letter_code
_entity_poly.pdbx_strand_id
1 'polypeptide(L)'
;MSVKENRGKLLVSESIVCIKRYFDLHDATVVSINKLIRIILHRSANPGAGFDQTGELEDLLRNELAYAFIKEYEAVKLTLIDLKGCLGEMKRLKEGIQEIEASGNSAGGASNVVHSLGTFFKSALIHFRRDYRLKKKLHEVLIHVDGACENEINRLQLMWKESPFLFTILHKHQVNKLIIEGRQFLQRAQRR
;
A
#
# COMPACT_ATOMS: atom_id res chain seq x y z
N MET A 1 33.23 -10.01 8.67
CA MET A 1 31.83 -10.46 8.82
C MET A 1 31.64 -11.77 8.08
N SER A 2 30.84 -12.70 8.61
CA SER A 2 30.54 -13.95 7.90
C SER A 2 29.54 -13.72 6.75
N VAL A 3 29.57 -14.58 5.73
CA VAL A 3 28.63 -14.50 4.58
C VAL A 3 27.16 -14.52 5.04
N LYS A 4 26.85 -15.29 6.10
CA LYS A 4 25.51 -15.37 6.70
C LYS A 4 25.09 -14.05 7.33
N GLU A 5 26.00 -13.38 8.03
CA GLU A 5 25.75 -12.08 8.68
C GLU A 5 25.47 -10.98 7.64
N ASN A 6 26.21 -10.98 6.53
CA ASN A 6 25.97 -10.07 5.40
C ASN A 6 24.61 -10.32 4.74
N ARG A 7 24.25 -11.59 4.52
CA ARG A 7 22.94 -11.95 3.95
C ARG A 7 21.79 -11.54 4.87
N GLY A 8 21.94 -11.72 6.19
CA GLY A 8 20.95 -11.27 7.18
C GLY A 8 20.74 -9.76 7.16
N LYS A 9 21.83 -8.97 7.10
CA LYS A 9 21.76 -7.50 6.97
C LYS A 9 21.05 -7.06 5.70
N LEU A 10 21.37 -7.69 4.57
CA LEU A 10 20.69 -7.40 3.31
C LEU A 10 19.18 -7.63 3.42
N LEU A 11 18.77 -8.79 3.95
CA LEU A 11 17.34 -9.10 4.11
C LEU A 11 16.65 -8.14 5.07
N VAL A 12 17.28 -7.74 6.18
CA VAL A 12 16.73 -6.72 7.10
C VAL A 12 16.53 -5.39 6.37
N SER A 13 17.53 -4.94 5.62
CA SER A 13 17.47 -3.69 4.86
C SER A 13 16.35 -3.72 3.82
N GLU A 14 16.31 -4.76 2.97
CA GLU A 14 15.29 -4.93 1.95
C GLU A 14 13.88 -5.04 2.56
N SER A 15 13.75 -5.69 3.72
CA SER A 15 12.47 -5.80 4.44
C SER A 15 11.95 -4.44 4.89
N ILE A 16 12.80 -3.61 5.48
CA ILE A 16 12.41 -2.26 5.91
C ILE A 16 11.97 -1.42 4.71
N VAL A 17 12.74 -1.47 3.61
CA VAL A 17 12.42 -0.72 2.39
C VAL A 17 11.09 -1.18 1.80
N CYS A 18 10.88 -2.49 1.67
CA CYS A 18 9.65 -3.03 1.10
C CYS A 18 8.41 -2.71 1.94
N ILE A 19 8.50 -2.80 3.28
CA ILE A 19 7.41 -2.43 4.19
C ILE A 19 7.06 -0.95 4.02
N LYS A 20 8.06 -0.06 4.04
CA LYS A 20 7.84 1.38 3.86
C LYS A 20 7.21 1.71 2.52
N ARG A 21 7.77 1.14 1.45
CA ARG A 21 7.24 1.29 0.09
C ARG A 21 5.78 0.90 -0.01
N TYR A 22 5.35 -0.17 0.69
CA TYR A 22 3.94 -0.55 0.71
C TYR A 22 3.05 0.54 1.32
N PHE A 23 3.47 1.14 2.44
CA PHE A 23 2.73 2.24 3.07
C PHE A 23 2.75 3.50 2.20
N ASP A 24 3.87 3.84 1.58
CA ASP A 24 3.96 4.99 0.66
C ASP A 24 3.02 4.82 -0.55
N LEU A 25 2.97 3.62 -1.12
CA LEU A 25 2.04 3.28 -2.20
C LEU A 25 0.58 3.32 -1.73
N HIS A 26 0.30 2.87 -0.50
CA HIS A 26 -1.03 3.01 0.09
C HIS A 26 -1.45 4.48 0.17
N ASP A 27 -0.60 5.34 0.72
CA ASP A 27 -0.89 6.77 0.86
C ASP A 27 -1.08 7.44 -0.51
N ALA A 28 -0.28 7.06 -1.50
CA ALA A 28 -0.47 7.50 -2.88
C ALA A 28 -1.85 7.10 -3.44
N THR A 29 -2.31 5.87 -3.18
CA THR A 29 -3.67 5.48 -3.60
C THR A 29 -4.74 6.31 -2.92
N VAL A 30 -4.59 6.66 -1.64
CA VAL A 30 -5.57 7.51 -0.92
C VAL A 30 -5.69 8.88 -1.60
N VAL A 31 -4.58 9.48 -2.01
CA VAL A 31 -4.58 10.77 -2.72
C VAL A 31 -5.35 10.68 -4.04
N SER A 32 -5.05 9.71 -4.90
CA SER A 32 -5.75 9.57 -6.19
C SER A 32 -7.23 9.23 -6.02
N ILE A 33 -7.59 8.46 -4.99
CA ILE A 33 -8.99 8.12 -4.72
C ILE A 33 -9.78 9.33 -4.25
N ASN A 34 -9.20 10.16 -3.38
CA ASN A 34 -9.82 11.41 -2.99
C ASN A 34 -10.07 12.33 -4.19
N LYS A 35 -9.15 12.35 -5.18
CA LYS A 35 -9.36 13.07 -6.44
C LYS A 35 -10.47 12.46 -7.28
N LEU A 36 -10.49 11.13 -7.46
CA LEU A 36 -11.55 10.43 -8.19
C LEU A 36 -12.93 10.75 -7.61
N ILE A 37 -13.05 10.72 -6.28
CA ILE A 37 -14.29 11.02 -5.59
C ILE A 37 -14.71 12.48 -5.80
N ARG A 38 -13.78 13.44 -5.74
CA ARG A 38 -14.09 14.83 -6.11
C ARG A 38 -14.63 14.94 -7.53
N ILE A 39 -14.02 14.24 -8.50
CA ILE A 39 -14.49 14.23 -9.90
C ILE A 39 -15.90 13.62 -10.01
N ILE A 40 -16.17 12.52 -9.30
CA ILE A 40 -17.50 11.89 -9.26
C ILE A 40 -18.55 12.88 -8.72
N LEU A 41 -18.27 13.56 -7.62
CA LEU A 41 -19.16 14.56 -7.02
C LEU A 41 -19.36 15.78 -7.93
N HIS A 42 -18.32 16.22 -8.64
CA HIS A 42 -18.46 17.33 -9.59
C HIS A 42 -19.30 16.96 -10.82
N ARG A 43 -19.25 15.72 -11.28
CA ARG A 43 -20.12 15.24 -12.36
C ARG A 43 -21.59 15.20 -11.97
N SER A 44 -21.92 14.89 -10.72
CA SER A 44 -23.31 14.87 -10.24
C SER A 44 -23.89 16.27 -9.97
N ALA A 45 -23.05 17.30 -9.82
CA ALA A 45 -23.45 18.66 -9.46
C ALA A 45 -23.90 19.56 -10.64
N ASN A 46 -24.04 19.02 -11.86
CA ASN A 46 -24.48 19.74 -13.07
C ASN A 46 -23.65 21.03 -13.36
N PRO A 47 -22.36 20.89 -13.77
CA PRO A 47 -21.40 22.00 -13.82
C PRO A 47 -21.71 23.11 -14.85
N GLY A 48 -22.67 22.92 -15.75
CA GLY A 48 -23.10 23.90 -16.77
C GLY A 48 -24.24 24.84 -16.34
N ALA A 49 -24.78 24.70 -15.11
CA ALA A 49 -25.90 25.50 -14.64
C ALA A 49 -25.56 27.00 -14.59
N GLY A 50 -26.00 27.76 -15.60
CA GLY A 50 -25.84 29.22 -15.69
C GLY A 50 -25.16 29.75 -16.96
N PHE A 51 -24.79 28.91 -17.93
CA PHE A 51 -24.20 29.35 -19.20
C PHE A 51 -25.21 29.27 -20.35
N ASP A 52 -25.51 30.39 -21.03
CA ASP A 52 -26.52 30.50 -22.10
C ASP A 52 -26.10 29.87 -23.47
N GLN A 53 -24.92 29.25 -23.55
CA GLN A 53 -24.44 28.47 -24.71
C GLN A 53 -24.21 27.01 -24.27
N THR A 54 -25.31 26.35 -23.93
CA THR A 54 -25.34 25.15 -23.08
C THR A 54 -24.72 23.91 -23.71
N GLY A 55 -24.99 23.59 -24.98
CA GLY A 55 -24.62 22.29 -25.56
C GLY A 55 -23.11 22.02 -25.66
N GLU A 56 -22.38 22.87 -26.40
CA GLU A 56 -20.95 22.64 -26.67
C GLU A 56 -20.07 22.78 -25.42
N LEU A 57 -20.41 23.72 -24.52
CA LEU A 57 -19.68 23.91 -23.27
C LEU A 57 -19.93 22.77 -22.28
N GLU A 58 -21.17 22.30 -22.16
CA GLU A 58 -21.49 21.12 -21.33
C GLU A 58 -20.80 19.86 -21.85
N ASP A 59 -20.75 19.66 -23.16
CA ASP A 59 -20.07 18.52 -23.78
C ASP A 59 -18.55 18.58 -23.56
N LEU A 60 -17.93 19.77 -23.71
CA LEU A 60 -16.50 19.97 -23.41
C LEU A 60 -16.20 19.68 -21.93
N LEU A 61 -16.99 20.22 -21.00
CA LEU A 61 -16.84 19.98 -19.56
C LEU A 61 -17.02 18.50 -19.21
N ARG A 62 -18.00 17.83 -19.81
CA ARG A 62 -18.23 16.40 -19.61
C ARG A 62 -17.06 15.56 -20.11
N ASN A 63 -16.49 15.92 -21.25
CA ASN A 63 -15.31 15.25 -21.83
C ASN A 63 -14.04 15.47 -21.00
N GLU A 64 -13.82 16.67 -20.47
CA GLU A 64 -12.70 16.95 -19.57
C GLU A 64 -12.82 16.18 -18.25
N LEU A 65 -14.02 16.14 -17.66
CA LEU A 65 -14.29 15.32 -16.48
C LEU A 65 -14.14 13.82 -16.78
N ALA A 66 -14.49 13.37 -17.99
CA ALA A 66 -14.22 12.02 -18.49
C ALA A 66 -12.73 11.69 -18.48
N TYR A 67 -11.93 12.55 -19.11
CA TYR A 67 -10.48 12.40 -19.19
C TYR A 67 -9.80 12.45 -17.81
N ALA A 68 -10.18 13.41 -16.97
CA ALA A 68 -9.63 13.56 -15.62
C ALA A 68 -9.88 12.31 -14.76
N PHE A 69 -11.08 11.73 -14.86
CA PHE A 69 -11.40 10.48 -14.18
C PHE A 69 -10.56 9.32 -14.69
N ILE A 70 -10.48 9.12 -16.02
CA ILE A 70 -9.71 8.02 -16.62
C ILE A 70 -8.24 8.10 -16.18
N LYS A 71 -7.67 9.30 -16.20
CA LYS A 71 -6.28 9.55 -15.79
C LYS A 71 -6.03 9.11 -14.34
N GLU A 72 -6.84 9.55 -13.40
CA GLU A 72 -6.66 9.18 -11.99
C GLU A 72 -7.02 7.70 -11.74
N TYR A 73 -7.99 7.15 -12.47
CA TYR A 73 -8.38 5.74 -12.38
C TYR A 73 -7.25 4.80 -12.82
N GLU A 74 -6.57 5.11 -13.93
CA GLU A 74 -5.40 4.38 -14.40
C GLU A 74 -4.19 4.59 -13.48
N ALA A 75 -4.02 5.78 -12.87
CA ALA A 75 -2.98 5.99 -11.86
C ALA A 75 -3.15 5.07 -10.63
N VAL A 76 -4.38 4.90 -10.15
CA VAL A 76 -4.68 3.94 -9.06
C VAL A 76 -4.35 2.51 -9.50
N LYS A 77 -4.73 2.13 -10.72
CA LYS A 77 -4.45 0.79 -11.27
C LYS A 77 -2.95 0.49 -11.33
N LEU A 78 -2.13 1.45 -11.79
CA LEU A 78 -0.66 1.32 -11.81
C LEU A 78 -0.12 1.14 -10.39
N THR A 79 -0.59 1.95 -9.44
CA THR A 79 -0.19 1.83 -8.03
C THR A 79 -0.58 0.47 -7.43
N LEU A 80 -1.72 -0.10 -7.83
CA LEU A 80 -2.13 -1.45 -7.43
C LEU A 80 -1.19 -2.53 -7.99
N ILE A 81 -0.68 -2.37 -9.22
CA ILE A 81 0.33 -3.27 -9.78
C ILE A 81 1.60 -3.24 -8.91
N ASP A 82 2.05 -2.05 -8.51
CA ASP A 82 3.22 -1.89 -7.64
C ASP A 82 3.01 -2.49 -6.24
N LEU A 83 1.82 -2.31 -5.66
CA LEU A 83 1.44 -2.95 -4.39
C LEU A 83 1.50 -4.48 -4.51
N LYS A 84 1.01 -5.05 -5.62
CA LYS A 84 1.11 -6.48 -5.89
C LYS A 84 2.58 -6.93 -6.01
N GLY A 85 3.42 -6.12 -6.65
CA GLY A 85 4.86 -6.33 -6.70
C GLY A 85 5.49 -6.40 -5.31
N CYS A 86 5.17 -5.42 -4.45
CA CYS A 86 5.61 -5.41 -3.05
C CYS A 86 5.18 -6.67 -2.29
N LEU A 87 3.96 -7.18 -2.50
CA LEU A 87 3.53 -8.44 -1.89
C LEU A 87 4.38 -9.65 -2.33
N GLY A 88 4.81 -9.66 -3.59
CA GLY A 88 5.73 -10.66 -4.13
C GLY A 88 7.11 -10.56 -3.47
N GLU A 89 7.65 -9.34 -3.35
CA GLU A 89 8.90 -9.08 -2.66
C GLU A 89 8.84 -9.49 -1.18
N MET A 90 7.79 -9.13 -0.45
CA MET A 90 7.59 -9.54 0.94
C MET A 90 7.55 -11.07 1.10
N LYS A 91 6.95 -11.78 0.14
CA LYS A 91 6.95 -13.25 0.14
C LYS A 91 8.37 -13.81 -0.05
N ARG A 92 9.12 -13.30 -1.02
CA ARG A 92 10.54 -13.67 -1.24
C ARG A 92 11.40 -13.39 -0.01
N LEU A 93 11.21 -12.24 0.62
CA LEU A 93 11.94 -11.84 1.83
C LEU A 93 11.67 -12.78 3.00
N LYS A 94 10.38 -13.13 3.21
CA LYS A 94 9.99 -14.14 4.20
C LYS A 94 10.71 -15.47 3.97
N GLU A 95 10.70 -15.97 2.74
CA GLU A 95 11.35 -17.23 2.37
C GLU A 95 12.87 -17.15 2.64
N GLY A 96 13.52 -16.07 2.21
CA GLY A 96 14.95 -15.85 2.47
C GLY A 96 15.31 -15.76 3.96
N ILE A 97 14.45 -15.15 4.79
CA ILE A 97 14.64 -15.11 6.25
C ILE A 97 14.52 -16.52 6.84
N GLN A 98 13.52 -17.30 6.42
CA GLN A 98 13.32 -18.66 6.88
C GLN A 98 14.50 -19.58 6.53
N GLU A 99 15.14 -19.39 5.37
CA GLU A 99 16.37 -20.11 5.01
C GLU A 99 17.55 -19.77 5.95
N ILE A 100 17.70 -18.51 6.35
CA ILE A 100 18.72 -18.12 7.32
C ILE A 100 18.43 -18.76 8.69
N GLU A 101 17.17 -18.75 9.14
CA GLU A 101 16.77 -19.37 10.40
C GLU A 101 17.02 -20.89 10.40
N ALA A 102 16.64 -21.59 9.32
CA ALA A 102 16.83 -23.03 9.19
C ALA A 102 18.32 -23.43 9.14
N SER A 103 19.16 -22.62 8.52
CA SER A 103 20.62 -22.84 8.43
C SER A 103 21.40 -22.38 9.67
N GLY A 104 20.71 -21.85 10.68
CA GLY A 104 21.26 -21.33 11.95
C GLY A 104 21.25 -22.32 13.12
N ASN A 105 20.72 -23.54 12.95
CA ASN A 105 20.68 -24.57 14.00
C ASN A 105 22.05 -25.18 14.36
N SER A 106 23.17 -24.69 13.82
CA SER A 106 24.53 -25.02 14.24
C SER A 106 25.26 -23.80 14.82
N ALA A 107 25.25 -23.72 16.16
CA ALA A 107 26.18 -22.98 17.03
C ALA A 107 26.24 -21.44 17.01
N GLY A 108 25.31 -20.72 16.36
CA GLY A 108 25.24 -19.26 16.46
C GLY A 108 23.88 -18.73 16.03
N GLY A 109 22.95 -18.61 16.98
CA GLY A 109 21.55 -18.24 16.73
C GLY A 109 21.38 -16.99 15.86
N ALA A 110 20.34 -16.98 15.03
CA ALA A 110 19.99 -15.83 14.21
C ALA A 110 19.85 -14.57 15.08
N SER A 111 20.30 -13.41 14.56
CA SER A 111 20.10 -12.12 15.24
C SER A 111 18.62 -11.96 15.60
N ASN A 112 18.34 -11.51 16.84
CA ASN A 112 16.97 -11.31 17.35
C ASN A 112 16.07 -10.52 16.38
N VAL A 113 16.67 -9.60 15.61
CA VAL A 113 15.98 -8.80 14.59
C VAL A 113 15.55 -9.62 13.36
N VAL A 114 16.40 -10.53 12.88
CA VAL A 114 16.06 -11.41 11.75
C VAL A 114 14.92 -12.34 12.14
N HIS A 115 14.96 -12.88 13.36
CA HIS A 115 13.89 -13.72 13.90
C HIS A 115 12.57 -12.96 14.06
N SER A 116 12.63 -11.74 14.59
CA SER A 116 11.46 -10.86 14.73
C SER A 116 10.82 -10.54 13.37
N LEU A 117 11.64 -10.30 12.34
CA LEU A 117 11.19 -10.12 10.96
C LEU A 117 10.55 -11.38 10.36
N GLY A 118 11.11 -12.56 10.62
CA GLY A 118 10.53 -13.84 10.20
C GLY A 118 9.13 -14.04 10.80
N THR A 119 9.00 -13.80 12.10
CA THR A 119 7.72 -13.88 12.82
C THR A 119 6.73 -12.83 12.31
N PHE A 120 7.20 -11.61 12.05
CA PHE A 120 6.41 -10.55 11.45
C PHE A 120 5.85 -10.98 10.09
N PHE A 121 6.67 -11.36 9.13
CA PHE A 121 6.18 -11.74 7.80
C PHE A 121 5.31 -12.99 7.82
N LYS A 122 5.55 -13.94 8.73
CA LYS A 122 4.70 -15.11 8.91
C LYS A 122 3.27 -14.72 9.31
N SER A 123 3.12 -13.71 10.16
CA SER A 123 1.84 -13.32 10.74
C SER A 123 1.16 -12.15 10.01
N ALA A 124 1.91 -11.16 9.52
CA ALA A 124 1.39 -9.93 8.93
C ALA A 124 1.06 -10.04 7.43
N LEU A 125 1.70 -10.94 6.67
CA LEU A 125 1.54 -11.01 5.22
C LEU A 125 0.09 -11.28 4.78
N ILE A 126 -0.69 -11.98 5.59
CA ILE A 126 -2.12 -12.18 5.33
C ILE A 126 -2.89 -10.86 5.35
N HIS A 127 -2.52 -9.93 6.23
CA HIS A 127 -3.15 -8.61 6.34
C HIS A 127 -2.81 -7.73 5.13
N PHE A 128 -1.55 -7.70 4.70
CA PHE A 128 -1.15 -7.00 3.47
C PHE A 128 -1.88 -7.54 2.23
N ARG A 129 -2.06 -8.86 2.12
CA ARG A 129 -2.83 -9.46 1.02
C ARG A 129 -4.31 -9.09 1.06
N ARG A 130 -4.90 -9.05 2.26
CA ARG A 130 -6.31 -8.68 2.44
C ARG A 130 -6.53 -7.19 2.12
N ASP A 131 -5.62 -6.33 2.54
CA ASP A 131 -5.63 -4.91 2.20
C ASP A 131 -5.58 -4.69 0.68
N TYR A 132 -4.59 -5.29 0.01
CA TYR A 132 -4.50 -5.23 -1.46
C TYR A 132 -5.78 -5.72 -2.16
N ARG A 133 -6.34 -6.86 -1.72
CA ARG A 133 -7.58 -7.39 -2.31
C ARG A 133 -8.76 -6.44 -2.12
N LEU A 134 -8.85 -5.80 -0.95
CA LEU A 134 -9.87 -4.80 -0.68
C LEU A 134 -9.72 -3.62 -1.64
N LYS A 135 -8.52 -3.06 -1.77
CA LYS A 135 -8.26 -1.93 -2.69
C LYS A 135 -8.52 -2.27 -4.15
N LYS A 136 -8.12 -3.47 -4.59
CA LYS A 136 -8.43 -3.96 -5.94
C LYS A 136 -9.94 -4.02 -6.19
N LYS A 137 -10.72 -4.55 -5.25
CA LYS A 137 -12.17 -4.58 -5.36
C LYS A 137 -12.77 -3.17 -5.37
N LEU A 138 -12.30 -2.30 -4.48
CA LEU A 138 -12.75 -0.91 -4.41
C LEU A 138 -12.45 -0.17 -5.72
N HIS A 139 -11.30 -0.43 -6.35
CA HIS A 139 -10.96 0.11 -7.67
C HIS A 139 -11.93 -0.37 -8.75
N GLU A 140 -12.24 -1.67 -8.77
CA GLU A 140 -13.18 -2.25 -9.75
C GLU A 140 -14.59 -1.67 -9.63
N VAL A 141 -15.08 -1.41 -8.42
CA VAL A 141 -16.44 -0.86 -8.21
C VAL A 141 -16.52 0.65 -8.41
N LEU A 142 -15.40 1.37 -8.41
CA LEU A 142 -15.36 2.83 -8.46
C LEU A 142 -16.01 3.43 -9.71
N ILE A 143 -16.04 2.67 -10.80
CA ILE A 143 -16.69 3.09 -12.06
C ILE A 143 -18.22 3.05 -12.00
N HIS A 144 -18.80 2.39 -10.99
CA HIS A 144 -20.23 2.18 -10.83
C HIS A 144 -20.86 3.00 -9.69
N VAL A 145 -20.06 3.85 -9.05
CA VAL A 145 -20.48 4.60 -7.86
C VAL A 145 -21.49 5.66 -8.24
N ASP A 146 -22.60 5.71 -7.50
CA ASP A 146 -23.56 6.80 -7.63
C ASP A 146 -23.04 8.05 -6.91
N GLY A 147 -22.64 9.05 -7.70
CA GLY A 147 -22.15 10.33 -7.21
C GLY A 147 -23.20 11.19 -6.52
N ALA A 148 -24.49 10.83 -6.57
CA ALA A 148 -25.55 11.46 -5.79
C ALA A 148 -25.78 10.77 -4.43
N CYS A 149 -25.23 9.58 -4.20
CA CYS A 149 -25.37 8.83 -2.96
C CYS A 149 -24.23 9.14 -1.98
N GLU A 150 -24.42 10.16 -1.14
CA GLU A 150 -23.43 10.59 -0.14
C GLU A 150 -22.95 9.44 0.77
N ASN A 151 -23.87 8.55 1.16
CA ASN A 151 -23.56 7.38 1.99
C ASN A 151 -22.61 6.39 1.29
N GLU A 152 -22.76 6.20 -0.03
CA GLU A 152 -21.88 5.33 -0.80
C GLU A 152 -20.48 5.94 -0.90
N ILE A 153 -20.40 7.23 -1.23
CA ILE A 153 -19.15 8.00 -1.30
C ILE A 153 -18.40 7.95 0.03
N ASN A 154 -19.08 8.23 1.15
CA ASN A 154 -18.49 8.21 2.48
C ASN A 154 -17.95 6.82 2.85
N ARG A 155 -18.69 5.74 2.53
CA ARG A 155 -18.24 4.36 2.76
C ARG A 155 -16.97 4.05 1.97
N LEU A 156 -16.90 4.44 0.69
CA LEU A 156 -15.72 4.22 -0.15
C LEU A 156 -14.49 4.95 0.39
N GLN A 157 -14.63 6.21 0.81
CA GLN A 157 -13.54 6.99 1.42
C GLN A 157 -13.01 6.30 2.68
N LEU A 158 -13.92 5.92 3.59
CA LEU A 158 -13.57 5.25 4.84
C LEU A 158 -12.85 3.91 4.59
N MET A 159 -13.41 3.07 3.73
CA MET A 159 -12.83 1.75 3.41
C MET A 159 -11.46 1.86 2.75
N TRP A 160 -11.21 2.92 1.98
CA TRP A 160 -9.92 3.12 1.33
C TRP A 160 -8.86 3.67 2.28
N LYS A 161 -9.22 4.66 3.10
CA LYS A 161 -8.32 5.40 4.00
C LYS A 161 -7.93 4.59 5.23
N GLU A 162 -8.90 3.92 5.85
CA GLU A 162 -8.72 3.29 7.17
C GLU A 162 -9.07 1.82 7.09
N SER A 163 -8.19 1.03 6.47
CA SER A 163 -8.40 -0.40 6.40
C SER A 163 -8.07 -1.05 7.75
N PRO A 164 -8.93 -1.95 8.27
CA PRO A 164 -8.66 -2.67 9.51
C PRO A 164 -7.37 -3.52 9.41
N PHE A 165 -6.94 -3.83 8.18
CA PHE A 165 -5.72 -4.58 7.92
C PHE A 165 -4.46 -3.73 8.16
N LEU A 166 -4.43 -2.48 7.68
CA LEU A 166 -3.30 -1.57 7.92
C LEU A 166 -3.18 -1.21 9.40
N PHE A 167 -4.31 -0.97 10.08
CA PHE A 167 -4.33 -0.81 11.53
C PHE A 167 -3.72 -2.02 12.23
N THR A 168 -4.10 -3.24 11.83
CA THR A 168 -3.53 -4.48 12.38
C THR A 168 -2.02 -4.56 12.15
N ILE A 169 -1.55 -4.23 10.94
CA ILE A 169 -0.11 -4.21 10.60
C ILE A 169 0.64 -3.21 11.49
N LEU A 170 0.13 -1.99 11.64
CA LEU A 170 0.80 -0.94 12.42
C LEU A 170 0.82 -1.25 13.92
N HIS A 171 -0.35 -1.54 14.49
CA HIS A 171 -0.52 -1.63 15.95
C HIS A 171 -0.25 -3.03 16.50
N LYS A 172 -0.89 -4.06 15.93
CA LYS A 172 -0.76 -5.43 16.45
C LYS A 172 0.63 -6.00 16.17
N HIS A 173 1.19 -5.73 15.00
CA HIS A 173 2.51 -6.22 14.61
C HIS A 173 3.65 -5.24 14.94
N GLN A 174 3.35 -4.09 15.56
CA GLN A 174 4.33 -3.10 16.03
C GLN A 174 5.37 -2.73 14.95
N VAL A 175 4.93 -2.49 13.71
CA VAL A 175 5.84 -2.37 12.55
C VAL A 175 6.89 -1.27 12.74
N ASN A 176 6.53 -0.17 13.40
CA ASN A 176 7.44 0.94 13.68
C ASN A 176 8.59 0.52 14.59
N LYS A 177 8.31 -0.28 15.63
CA LYS A 177 9.33 -0.84 16.52
C LYS A 177 10.29 -1.74 15.73
N LEU A 178 9.74 -2.61 14.89
CA LEU A 178 10.52 -3.52 14.06
C LEU A 178 11.43 -2.78 13.06
N ILE A 179 10.95 -1.69 12.47
CA ILE A 179 11.75 -0.82 11.60
C ILE A 179 12.90 -0.14 12.38
N ILE A 180 12.62 0.36 13.59
CA ILE A 180 13.63 1.00 14.45
C ILE A 180 14.72 -0.01 14.85
N GLU A 181 14.32 -1.17 15.34
CA GLU A 181 15.24 -2.25 15.73
C GLU A 181 16.08 -2.73 14.53
N GLY A 182 15.45 -2.86 13.36
CA GLY A 182 16.13 -3.18 12.11
C GLY A 182 17.19 -2.15 11.72
N ARG A 183 16.87 -0.85 11.82
CA ARG A 183 17.85 0.23 11.57
C ARG A 183 19.01 0.21 12.56
N GLN A 184 18.74 0.01 13.85
CA GLN A 184 19.78 -0.09 14.86
C GLN A 184 20.71 -1.29 14.62
N PHE A 185 20.16 -2.43 14.20
CA PHE A 185 20.94 -3.61 13.83
C PHE A 185 21.89 -3.32 12.66
N LEU A 186 21.42 -2.61 11.62
CA LEU A 186 22.22 -2.21 10.47
C LEU A 186 23.34 -1.22 10.85
N GLN A 187 23.09 -0.30 11.79
CA GLN A 187 24.08 0.70 12.22
C GLN A 187 25.19 0.13 13.11
N ARG A 188 24.87 -0.82 13.99
CA ARG A 188 25.87 -1.49 14.85
C ARG A 188 26.92 -2.25 14.03
N ALA A 189 26.58 -2.62 12.81
CA ALA A 189 27.47 -3.29 11.86
C ALA A 189 28.49 -2.37 11.18
N GLN A 190 28.23 -1.06 11.11
CA GLN A 190 29.11 -0.09 10.44
C GLN A 190 30.18 0.48 11.38
N ARG A 191 30.06 0.26 12.69
CA ARG A 191 30.97 0.75 13.73
C ARG A 191 32.01 -0.28 14.19
N ARG A 192 32.10 -1.42 13.52
CA ARG A 192 33.07 -2.50 13.75
C ARG A 192 33.80 -2.80 12.45
#